data_AF-H1Z1D9-F1
#
_entry.id   AF-H1Z1D9-F1
#
_cell.length_a   1.000
_cell.length_b   1.000
_cell.length_c   1.000
_cell.angle_alpha   90.00
_cell.angle_beta   90.00
_cell.angle_gamma   90.00
#
_symmetry.space_group_name_H-M   'P 1'
#
loop_
_entity.id
_entity.type
_entity.pdbx_description
1 polymer ?
#
loop_
_entity_poly.entity_id
_entity_poly.type
_entity_poly.pdbx_seq_one_letter_code
_entity_poly.pdbx_strand_id
1 'polypeptide(L)'
;MNYDEINDNMADEDMTDNTDINNNTSGEDMTDNTGSREINNDPSGEDMTDNTGSREINNDPSGDEKSGDLKFALENSVLLVLGANKKKISLLLLEKIFFVLKLKEVSGYTEFEFHPHVMGEYSVQLEDAVINPEYLKGAWKYTLPDSDDHYSGGHIVLTESGRDMYRKSIHRPGADEDFKGYLKNIRAVRKAYNEYSDAGMLMLSYNTFPKYAERSDLYEEIYAQREAIANKLLKKGRIDKDRYRELAVDEWHRWQ
;
A
#
# COMPACT_ATOMS: atom_id res chain seq x y z
N MET A 1 -21.45 5.34 8.59
CA MET A 1 -20.64 4.15 8.96
C MET A 1 -19.93 4.49 10.26
N ASN A 2 -20.39 3.91 11.38
CA ASN A 2 -19.67 4.04 12.64
C ASN A 2 -18.43 3.14 12.52
N TYR A 3 -17.23 3.73 12.49
CA TYR A 3 -15.98 3.00 12.20
C TYR A 3 -15.60 1.98 13.30
N ASP A 4 -16.38 1.98 14.39
CA ASP A 4 -16.20 1.15 15.59
C ASP A 4 -16.83 -0.26 15.48
N GLU A 5 -17.70 -0.52 14.51
CA GLU A 5 -18.43 -1.82 14.44
C GLU A 5 -17.68 -2.94 13.69
N ILE A 6 -16.42 -2.75 13.33
CA ILE A 6 -15.56 -3.80 12.77
C ILE A 6 -14.64 -4.36 13.87
N ASN A 7 -15.23 -5.02 14.87
CA ASN A 7 -14.52 -5.97 15.74
C ASN A 7 -15.50 -6.76 16.61
N ASP A 8 -15.72 -8.02 16.26
CA ASP A 8 -15.55 -9.16 17.16
C ASP A 8 -15.78 -10.45 16.35
N ASN A 9 -14.94 -11.47 16.59
CA ASN A 9 -14.86 -12.78 15.91
C ASN A 9 -13.93 -12.88 14.70
N MET A 10 -12.61 -12.75 14.89
CA MET A 10 -11.61 -13.46 14.05
C MET A 10 -10.40 -13.85 14.90
N ALA A 11 -10.58 -14.87 15.73
CA ALA A 11 -9.50 -15.74 16.17
C ALA A 11 -9.54 -17.01 15.30
N ASP A 12 -8.36 -17.43 14.86
CA ASP A 12 -8.05 -18.77 14.35
C ASP A 12 -8.77 -19.22 13.07
N GLU A 13 -8.25 -18.81 11.90
CA GLU A 13 -8.28 -19.68 10.72
C GLU A 13 -7.14 -19.31 9.76
N ASP A 14 -6.49 -20.35 9.22
CA ASP A 14 -5.38 -20.37 8.27
C ASP A 14 -3.93 -20.13 8.77
N MET A 15 -3.48 -21.05 9.62
CA MET A 15 -2.10 -21.57 9.57
C MET A 15 -2.11 -23.03 9.11
N THR A 16 -2.32 -23.29 7.82
CA THR A 16 -1.81 -24.51 7.19
C THR A 16 -1.27 -24.15 5.80
N ASP A 17 0.03 -23.83 5.73
CA ASP A 17 0.75 -23.85 4.47
C ASP A 17 1.55 -25.16 4.42
N ASN A 18 1.14 -26.02 3.50
CA ASN A 18 1.63 -27.37 3.29
C ASN A 18 3.06 -27.27 2.70
N THR A 19 4.05 -27.63 3.50
CA THR A 19 5.47 -27.62 3.10
C THR A 19 5.85 -28.98 2.53
N ASP A 20 5.64 -29.16 1.22
CA ASP A 20 6.28 -30.27 0.49
C ASP A 20 7.72 -29.87 0.14
N ILE A 21 8.63 -30.16 1.07
CA ILE A 21 10.08 -30.16 0.87
C ILE A 21 10.43 -31.43 0.11
N ASN A 22 10.63 -31.32 -1.21
CA ASN A 22 11.29 -32.38 -1.98
C ASN A 22 12.79 -32.10 -2.07
N ASN A 23 13.54 -32.78 -1.21
CA ASN A 23 14.98 -32.97 -1.33
C ASN A 23 15.26 -33.86 -2.54
N ASN A 24 16.11 -33.41 -3.46
CA ASN A 24 16.78 -34.33 -4.36
C ASN A 24 18.25 -33.95 -4.50
N THR A 25 19.09 -34.79 -3.89
CA THR A 25 20.55 -34.74 -3.88
C THR A 25 21.06 -35.81 -4.84
N SER A 26 21.83 -35.40 -5.84
CA SER A 26 22.90 -36.14 -6.53
C SER A 26 23.45 -35.14 -7.56
N GLY A 27 24.74 -34.91 -7.72
CA GLY A 27 25.94 -35.71 -7.55
C GLY A 27 26.85 -35.33 -8.73
N GLU A 28 28.18 -35.45 -8.56
CA GLU A 28 29.28 -35.18 -9.51
C GLU A 28 30.00 -33.84 -9.28
N ASP A 29 31.20 -33.75 -8.70
CA ASP A 29 32.57 -34.33 -8.85
C ASP A 29 33.57 -33.41 -9.58
N MET A 30 34.68 -33.18 -8.88
CA MET A 30 36.06 -32.81 -9.26
C MET A 30 36.34 -31.67 -10.27
N THR A 31 37.18 -30.71 -9.86
CA THR A 31 38.65 -30.75 -10.11
C THR A 31 39.37 -29.51 -9.54
N ASP A 32 40.59 -29.76 -9.08
CA ASP A 32 41.61 -28.81 -8.60
C ASP A 32 41.97 -27.71 -9.62
N ASN A 33 42.33 -26.51 -9.15
CA ASN A 33 43.66 -25.98 -9.49
C ASN A 33 44.12 -24.81 -8.59
N THR A 34 45.43 -24.91 -8.33
CA THR A 34 46.40 -24.08 -7.63
C THR A 34 46.48 -22.60 -8.07
N GLY A 35 47.03 -21.74 -7.20
CA GLY A 35 47.59 -20.45 -7.64
C GLY A 35 47.77 -19.37 -6.57
N SER A 36 48.77 -19.52 -5.69
CA SER A 36 49.27 -18.46 -4.81
C SER A 36 49.86 -17.27 -5.60
N ARG A 37 49.68 -16.04 -5.10
CA ARG A 37 50.68 -14.97 -5.21
C ARG A 37 50.43 -13.84 -4.20
N GLU A 38 51.31 -13.79 -3.19
CA GLU A 38 51.65 -12.59 -2.42
C GLU A 38 52.51 -11.66 -3.29
N ILE A 39 52.32 -10.34 -3.19
CA ILE A 39 53.42 -9.34 -3.23
C ILE A 39 53.00 -8.13 -2.37
N ASN A 40 53.85 -7.83 -1.38
CA ASN A 40 53.87 -6.63 -0.54
C ASN A 40 54.31 -5.38 -1.32
N ASN A 41 53.89 -4.18 -0.89
CA ASN A 41 54.80 -3.10 -0.42
C ASN A 41 54.06 -1.76 -0.24
N ASP A 42 54.11 -1.28 1.00
CA ASP A 42 54.03 0.11 1.48
C ASP A 42 55.47 0.72 1.42
N PRO A 43 55.83 1.93 1.94
CA PRO A 43 55.18 3.25 2.05
C PRO A 43 56.06 4.41 1.50
N SER A 44 55.48 5.59 1.29
CA SER A 44 56.13 6.92 1.42
C SER A 44 55.04 7.97 1.19
N GLY A 45 54.80 9.02 1.97
CA GLY A 45 55.64 9.80 2.87
C GLY A 45 55.32 11.28 2.59
N GLU A 46 55.30 12.10 3.65
CA GLU A 46 55.17 13.57 3.69
C GLU A 46 53.76 14.19 3.57
N ASP A 47 53.43 15.32 4.19
CA ASP A 47 53.72 15.94 5.49
C ASP A 47 52.75 17.15 5.62
N MET A 48 52.43 17.53 6.86
CA MET A 48 51.89 18.82 7.35
C MET A 48 50.86 19.66 6.55
N THR A 49 49.72 19.97 7.19
CA THR A 49 49.54 21.27 7.90
C THR A 49 48.20 21.34 8.65
N ASP A 50 48.27 21.85 9.88
CA ASP A 50 47.15 22.33 10.69
C ASP A 50 46.32 23.39 9.96
N ASN A 51 45.00 23.29 10.04
CA ASN A 51 44.17 24.49 10.13
C ASN A 51 42.91 24.21 10.97
N THR A 52 42.99 24.65 12.23
CA THR A 52 41.87 24.85 13.13
C THR A 52 40.90 25.87 12.55
N GLY A 53 39.81 25.37 11.97
CA GLY A 53 38.69 26.19 11.53
C GLY A 53 37.40 25.45 11.85
N SER A 54 36.96 25.57 13.11
CA SER A 54 35.63 25.15 13.56
C SER A 54 34.56 25.86 12.71
N ARG A 55 34.14 25.22 11.62
CA ARG A 55 32.84 25.44 11.01
C ARG A 55 31.93 24.42 11.65
N GLU A 56 31.06 24.89 12.53
CA GLU A 56 29.85 24.18 12.89
C GLU A 56 29.11 23.89 11.59
N ILE A 57 29.28 22.67 11.09
CA ILE A 57 28.40 22.11 10.08
C ILE A 57 27.09 21.86 10.83
N ASN A 58 26.19 22.84 10.74
CA ASN A 58 24.79 22.59 10.99
C ASN A 58 24.35 21.57 9.94
N ASN A 59 24.50 20.28 10.28
CA ASN A 59 23.82 19.18 9.64
C ASN A 59 22.33 19.33 9.99
N ASP A 60 21.66 20.28 9.35
CA ASP A 60 20.24 20.12 9.12
C ASP A 60 20.16 18.98 8.09
N PRO A 61 19.62 17.79 8.44
CA PRO A 61 19.47 16.72 7.48
C PRO A 61 18.61 17.27 6.34
N SER A 62 19.29 17.53 5.22
CA SER A 62 18.75 18.16 4.03
C SER A 62 17.42 17.52 3.67
N GLY A 63 16.44 18.32 3.26
CA GLY A 63 15.07 17.85 2.97
C GLY A 63 14.98 16.61 2.05
N ASP A 64 16.04 16.34 1.28
CA ASP A 64 16.19 15.16 0.43
C ASP A 64 16.30 13.84 1.21
N GLU A 65 16.99 13.81 2.37
CA GLU A 65 17.10 12.59 3.20
C GLU A 65 15.76 12.24 3.85
N LYS A 66 15.06 13.23 4.40
CA LYS A 66 13.71 13.04 4.98
C LYS A 66 12.69 12.60 3.93
N SER A 67 12.78 13.16 2.72
CA SER A 67 11.93 12.75 1.60
C SER A 67 12.15 11.30 1.20
N GLY A 68 13.42 10.85 1.19
CA GLY A 68 13.76 9.45 0.89
C GLY A 68 13.21 8.46 1.90
N ASP A 69 13.33 8.77 3.20
CA ASP A 69 12.80 7.92 4.28
C ASP A 69 11.28 7.77 4.21
N LEU A 70 10.56 8.86 3.90
CA LEU A 70 9.10 8.83 3.74
C LEU A 70 8.66 8.00 2.53
N LYS A 71 9.35 8.13 1.39
CA LYS A 71 9.03 7.34 0.19
C LYS A 71 9.32 5.86 0.39
N PHE A 72 10.43 5.52 1.06
CA PHE A 72 10.72 4.15 1.46
C PHE A 72 9.64 3.57 2.38
N ALA A 73 9.21 4.34 3.40
CA ALA A 73 8.14 3.92 4.31
C ALA A 73 6.82 3.67 3.56
N LEU A 74 6.44 4.57 2.65
CA LEU A 74 5.25 4.45 1.81
C LEU A 74 5.28 3.18 0.96
N GLU A 75 6.36 2.94 0.22
CA GLU A 75 6.49 1.74 -0.61
C GLU A 75 6.41 0.45 0.23
N ASN A 76 6.99 0.44 1.43
CA ASN A 76 6.83 -0.68 2.36
C ASN A 76 5.39 -0.84 2.80
N SER A 77 4.67 0.22 3.14
CA SER A 77 3.24 0.13 3.46
C SER A 77 2.42 -0.39 2.28
N VAL A 78 2.75 0.01 1.04
CA VAL A 78 2.11 -0.51 -0.18
C VAL A 78 2.35 -2.02 -0.27
N LEU A 79 3.60 -2.47 -0.09
CA LEU A 79 3.95 -3.89 -0.07
C LEU A 79 3.12 -4.67 0.96
N LEU A 80 2.94 -4.11 2.16
CA LEU A 80 2.16 -4.76 3.22
C LEU A 80 0.66 -4.87 2.89
N VAL A 81 0.07 -3.81 2.32
CA VAL A 81 -1.35 -3.80 1.89
C VAL A 81 -1.57 -4.77 0.74
N LEU A 82 -0.66 -4.80 -0.23
CA LEU A 82 -0.70 -5.73 -1.35
C LEU A 82 -0.53 -7.19 -0.88
N GLY A 83 0.44 -7.46 0.01
CA GLY A 83 0.71 -8.81 0.50
C GLY A 83 -0.33 -9.37 1.46
N ALA A 84 -1.13 -8.50 2.09
CA ALA A 84 -2.23 -8.92 2.96
C ALA A 84 -3.35 -9.68 2.24
N ASN A 85 -3.40 -9.67 0.90
CA ASN A 85 -4.33 -10.50 0.13
C ASN A 85 -3.74 -10.89 -1.24
N LYS A 86 -3.86 -12.16 -1.63
CA LYS A 86 -3.32 -12.66 -2.91
C LYS A 86 -4.02 -12.09 -4.16
N LYS A 87 -5.20 -11.46 -4.03
CA LYS A 87 -5.96 -10.89 -5.16
C LYS A 87 -5.36 -9.57 -5.63
N LYS A 88 -5.41 -9.35 -6.95
CA LYS A 88 -5.13 -8.04 -7.57
C LYS A 88 -5.98 -6.94 -6.92
N ILE A 89 -5.46 -5.73 -6.88
CA ILE A 89 -6.16 -4.54 -6.36
C ILE A 89 -6.21 -3.46 -7.43
N SER A 90 -7.28 -2.67 -7.47
CA SER A 90 -7.31 -1.43 -8.25
C SER A 90 -6.53 -0.32 -7.54
N LEU A 91 -6.00 0.66 -8.27
CA LEU A 91 -5.37 1.83 -7.66
C LEU A 91 -6.39 2.59 -6.79
N LEU A 92 -7.63 2.73 -7.28
CA LEU A 92 -8.75 3.28 -6.51
C LEU A 92 -8.88 2.60 -5.15
N LEU A 93 -8.96 1.27 -5.11
CA LEU A 93 -9.16 0.55 -3.87
C LEU A 93 -7.96 0.70 -2.92
N LEU A 94 -6.74 0.76 -3.47
CA LEU A 94 -5.53 1.03 -2.69
C LEU A 94 -5.61 2.40 -2.00
N GLU A 95 -5.95 3.45 -2.75
CA GLU A 95 -6.16 4.81 -2.23
C GLU A 95 -7.17 4.81 -1.07
N LYS A 96 -8.31 4.13 -1.21
CA LYS A 96 -9.33 4.07 -0.15
C LYS A 96 -8.86 3.33 1.10
N ILE A 97 -8.09 2.26 0.94
CA ILE A 97 -7.51 1.56 2.08
C ILE A 97 -6.56 2.48 2.84
N PHE A 98 -5.67 3.17 2.14
CA PHE A 98 -4.74 4.09 2.77
C PHE A 98 -5.41 5.29 3.42
N PHE A 99 -6.44 5.85 2.77
CA PHE A 99 -7.24 6.92 3.36
C PHE A 99 -7.87 6.50 4.69
N VAL A 100 -8.43 5.28 4.75
CA VAL A 100 -9.03 4.73 5.97
C VAL A 100 -8.00 4.45 7.04
N LEU A 101 -6.83 3.90 6.67
CA LEU A 101 -5.73 3.68 7.61
C LEU A 101 -5.25 4.99 8.23
N LYS A 102 -5.19 6.07 7.42
CA LYS A 102 -4.89 7.43 7.88
C LYS A 102 -5.96 7.94 8.85
N LEU A 103 -7.24 7.81 8.52
CA LEU A 103 -8.34 8.25 9.40
C LEU A 103 -8.36 7.53 10.75
N LYS A 104 -7.92 6.27 10.79
CA LYS A 104 -7.83 5.50 12.03
C LYS A 104 -6.59 5.83 12.86
N GLU A 105 -5.73 6.75 12.41
CA GLU A 105 -4.43 7.06 13.02
C GLU A 105 -3.56 5.81 13.23
N VAL A 106 -3.81 4.77 12.44
CA VAL A 106 -3.19 3.44 12.58
C VAL A 106 -1.79 3.42 11.97
N SER A 107 -1.48 4.39 11.11
CA SER A 107 -0.19 4.50 10.48
C SER A 107 0.58 5.73 10.97
N GLY A 108 1.44 5.50 11.96
CA GLY A 108 2.61 6.37 12.18
C GLY A 108 3.61 6.36 11.00
N TYR A 109 3.33 5.58 9.95
CA TYR A 109 4.17 5.38 8.77
C TYR A 109 3.69 6.13 7.52
N THR A 110 2.65 6.98 7.62
CA THR A 110 2.01 7.59 6.44
C THR A 110 1.75 9.08 6.62
N GLU A 111 2.80 9.89 6.51
CA GLU A 111 2.68 11.35 6.40
C GLU A 111 2.45 11.76 4.93
N PHE A 112 1.32 11.33 4.34
CA PHE A 112 0.96 11.79 3.00
C PHE A 112 -0.45 12.36 2.93
N GLU A 113 -0.62 13.29 2.00
CA GLU A 113 -1.83 14.09 1.87
C GLU A 113 -2.82 13.47 0.90
N PHE A 114 -4.10 13.73 1.14
CA PHE A 114 -5.20 13.33 0.29
C PHE A 114 -5.95 14.58 -0.15
N HIS A 115 -6.20 14.69 -1.45
CA HIS A 115 -6.85 15.83 -2.08
C HIS A 115 -8.09 15.39 -2.89
N PRO A 116 -9.04 16.31 -3.17
CA PRO A 116 -10.15 16.03 -4.07
C PRO A 116 -9.67 15.66 -5.48
N HIS A 117 -10.26 14.62 -6.06
CA HIS A 117 -9.88 14.07 -7.36
C HIS A 117 -11.06 13.37 -8.04
N VAL A 118 -10.93 13.05 -9.33
CA VAL A 118 -11.98 12.34 -10.06
C VAL A 118 -12.36 11.00 -9.42
N MET A 119 -11.41 10.35 -8.76
CA MET A 119 -11.63 9.08 -8.05
C MET A 119 -11.91 9.25 -6.53
N GLY A 120 -12.26 10.46 -6.07
CA GLY A 120 -12.50 10.75 -4.65
C GLY A 120 -11.22 11.14 -3.91
N GLU A 121 -11.02 10.63 -2.69
CA GLU A 121 -9.77 10.84 -1.96
C GLU A 121 -8.59 10.24 -2.72
N TYR A 122 -7.60 11.06 -3.01
CA TYR A 122 -6.47 10.69 -3.85
C TYR A 122 -5.16 11.27 -3.33
N SER A 123 -4.09 10.49 -3.40
CA SER A 123 -2.74 10.89 -3.03
C SER A 123 -1.76 10.72 -4.19
N VAL A 124 -1.21 11.85 -4.66
CA VAL A 124 -0.17 11.87 -5.70
C VAL A 124 1.06 11.05 -5.28
N GLN A 125 1.40 11.09 -4.01
CA GLN A 125 2.55 10.35 -3.46
C GLN A 125 2.34 8.84 -3.52
N LEU A 126 1.10 8.38 -3.24
CA LEU A 126 0.76 6.97 -3.32
C LEU A 126 0.70 6.48 -4.77
N GLU A 127 0.10 7.26 -5.68
CA GLU A 127 0.15 6.95 -7.12
C GLU A 127 1.59 6.84 -7.62
N ASP A 128 2.44 7.83 -7.33
CA ASP A 128 3.84 7.81 -7.76
C ASP A 128 4.60 6.63 -7.18
N ALA A 129 4.43 6.31 -5.89
CA ALA A 129 5.05 5.15 -5.27
C ALA A 129 4.65 3.84 -5.96
N VAL A 130 3.39 3.73 -6.39
CA VAL A 130 2.88 2.54 -7.08
C VAL A 130 3.38 2.45 -8.52
N ILE A 131 3.33 3.55 -9.27
CA ILE A 131 3.65 3.57 -10.70
C ILE A 131 5.18 3.58 -10.91
N ASN A 132 5.91 4.33 -10.08
CA ASN A 132 7.35 4.56 -10.16
C ASN A 132 8.06 4.20 -8.84
N PRO A 133 8.04 2.92 -8.40
CA PRO A 133 8.72 2.53 -7.18
C PRO A 133 10.24 2.76 -7.30
N GLU A 134 10.82 3.43 -6.31
CA GLU A 134 12.24 3.72 -6.25
C GLU A 134 13.00 2.66 -5.43
N TYR A 135 12.42 2.22 -4.32
CA TYR A 135 13.08 1.35 -3.35
C TYR A 135 12.72 -0.12 -3.54
N LEU A 136 11.45 -0.41 -3.83
CA LEU A 136 10.90 -1.75 -3.99
C LEU A 136 10.64 -2.08 -5.47
N LYS A 137 11.61 -1.72 -6.32
CA LYS A 137 11.56 -1.97 -7.77
C LYS A 137 11.27 -3.43 -8.06
N GLY A 138 10.23 -3.66 -8.87
CA GLY A 138 9.82 -5.00 -9.29
C GLY A 138 9.07 -5.81 -8.23
N ALA A 139 8.76 -5.26 -7.06
CA ALA A 139 7.93 -5.94 -6.06
C ALA A 139 6.47 -6.11 -6.53
N TRP A 140 5.97 -5.21 -7.36
CA TRP A 140 4.68 -5.32 -8.01
C TRP A 140 4.74 -4.90 -9.47
N LYS A 141 3.67 -5.24 -10.18
CA LYS A 141 3.38 -4.75 -11.52
C LYS A 141 2.11 -3.94 -11.46
N TYR A 142 2.19 -2.70 -11.94
CA TYR A 142 1.04 -1.87 -12.27
C TYR A 142 0.63 -2.09 -13.73
N THR A 143 -0.67 -2.17 -13.97
CA THR A 143 -1.28 -2.27 -15.31
C THR A 143 -2.24 -1.10 -15.44
N LEU A 144 -2.06 -0.29 -16.49
CA LEU A 144 -2.94 0.84 -16.79
C LEU A 144 -4.39 0.36 -16.97
N PRO A 145 -5.38 1.21 -16.67
CA PRO A 145 -6.78 0.90 -16.93
C PRO A 145 -7.00 0.68 -18.44
N ASP A 146 -7.85 -0.30 -18.78
CA ASP A 146 -8.32 -0.51 -20.15
C ASP A 146 -9.29 0.62 -20.57
N SER A 147 -9.59 0.74 -21.87
CA SER A 147 -10.43 1.84 -22.38
C SER A 147 -11.86 1.85 -21.84
N ASP A 148 -12.35 0.71 -21.35
CA ASP A 148 -13.66 0.51 -20.72
C ASP A 148 -13.60 0.51 -19.18
N ASP A 149 -12.42 0.72 -18.60
CA ASP A 149 -12.22 0.81 -17.16
C ASP A 149 -12.30 2.27 -16.70
N HIS A 150 -13.52 2.66 -16.34
CA HIS A 150 -13.83 4.03 -15.95
C HIS A 150 -13.47 4.37 -14.50
N TYR A 151 -13.17 3.37 -13.65
CA TYR A 151 -13.16 3.57 -12.19
C TYR A 151 -11.88 3.11 -11.49
N SER A 152 -11.19 2.09 -11.99
CA SER A 152 -10.19 1.40 -11.17
C SER A 152 -8.90 2.19 -11.00
N GLY A 153 -8.58 3.09 -11.94
CA GLY A 153 -7.27 3.75 -12.02
C GLY A 153 -6.14 2.77 -12.36
N GLY A 154 -6.45 1.61 -12.91
CA GLY A 154 -5.50 0.52 -13.19
C GLY A 154 -5.39 -0.48 -12.05
N HIS A 155 -4.62 -1.53 -12.27
CA HIS A 155 -4.52 -2.68 -11.37
C HIS A 155 -3.09 -3.00 -10.96
N ILE A 156 -2.94 -3.43 -9.70
CA ILE A 156 -1.65 -3.71 -9.07
C ILE A 156 -1.64 -5.17 -8.62
N VAL A 157 -0.55 -5.87 -8.94
CA VAL A 157 -0.34 -7.28 -8.59
C VAL A 157 1.08 -7.47 -8.08
N LEU A 158 1.25 -8.17 -6.95
CA LEU A 158 2.58 -8.57 -6.49
C LEU A 158 3.25 -9.53 -7.48
N THR A 159 4.53 -9.31 -7.73
CA THR A 159 5.38 -10.30 -8.40
C THR A 159 5.75 -11.42 -7.42
N GLU A 160 6.44 -12.46 -7.89
CA GLU A 160 6.98 -13.48 -6.96
C GLU A 160 8.01 -12.84 -6.02
N SER A 161 8.89 -11.99 -6.56
CA SER A 161 9.87 -11.25 -5.76
C SER A 161 9.19 -10.39 -4.68
N GLY A 162 8.11 -9.69 -5.02
CA GLY A 162 7.34 -8.93 -4.03
C GLY A 162 6.66 -9.81 -2.98
N ARG A 163 6.17 -10.99 -3.35
CA ARG A 163 5.65 -11.95 -2.36
C ARG A 163 6.74 -12.40 -1.39
N ASP A 164 7.95 -12.67 -1.89
CA ASP A 164 9.09 -13.02 -1.04
C ASP A 164 9.49 -11.86 -0.12
N MET A 165 9.53 -10.63 -0.64
CA MET A 165 9.79 -9.42 0.15
C MET A 165 8.74 -9.26 1.26
N TYR A 166 7.45 -9.38 0.92
CA TYR A 166 6.37 -9.32 1.90
C TYR A 166 6.53 -10.37 3.00
N ARG A 167 6.80 -11.63 2.63
CA ARG A 167 7.01 -12.72 3.59
C ARG A 167 8.17 -12.40 4.54
N LYS A 168 9.28 -11.86 4.03
CA LYS A 168 10.42 -11.44 4.86
C LYS A 168 10.05 -10.29 5.80
N SER A 169 9.30 -9.29 5.32
CA SER A 169 8.90 -8.13 6.11
C SER A 169 8.02 -8.51 7.31
N ILE A 170 7.05 -9.42 7.11
CA ILE A 170 6.13 -9.82 8.20
C ILE A 170 6.72 -10.84 9.19
N HIS A 171 7.79 -11.54 8.81
CA HIS A 171 8.50 -12.50 9.67
C HIS A 171 9.83 -11.96 10.22
N ARG A 172 10.06 -10.64 10.14
CA ARG A 172 11.29 -10.04 10.63
C ARG A 172 11.48 -10.35 12.14
N PRO A 173 12.64 -10.88 12.56
CA PRO A 173 12.95 -11.02 13.97
C PRO A 173 12.88 -9.65 14.66
N GLY A 174 12.22 -9.56 15.82
CA GLY A 174 12.09 -8.31 16.57
C GLY A 174 10.95 -7.38 16.14
N ALA A 175 9.96 -7.88 15.37
CA ALA A 175 8.70 -7.16 15.18
C ALA A 175 8.01 -6.86 16.52
N ASP A 176 7.89 -5.58 16.85
CA ASP A 176 7.19 -5.08 18.03
C ASP A 176 5.66 -5.25 17.93
N GLU A 177 4.98 -5.02 19.05
CA GLU A 177 3.52 -5.11 19.12
C GLU A 177 2.82 -4.05 18.25
N ASP A 178 3.44 -2.87 18.08
CA ASP A 178 2.90 -1.80 17.25
C ASP A 178 2.84 -2.23 15.78
N PHE A 179 3.92 -2.82 15.25
CA PHE A 179 3.95 -3.36 13.90
C PHE A 179 2.96 -4.50 13.70
N LYS A 180 2.81 -5.41 14.68
CA LYS A 180 1.80 -6.48 14.63
C LYS A 180 0.38 -5.91 14.61
N GLY A 181 0.11 -4.89 15.42
CA GLY A 181 -1.14 -4.15 15.43
C GLY A 181 -1.43 -3.49 14.08
N TYR A 182 -0.43 -2.84 13.50
CA TYR A 182 -0.50 -2.25 12.16
C TYR A 182 -0.84 -3.29 11.09
N LEU A 183 -0.16 -4.44 11.08
CA LEU A 183 -0.45 -5.54 10.15
C LEU A 183 -1.86 -6.10 10.33
N LYS A 184 -2.34 -6.24 11.57
CA LYS A 184 -3.71 -6.68 11.87
C LYS A 184 -4.73 -5.72 11.26
N ASN A 185 -4.53 -4.42 11.43
CA ASN A 185 -5.41 -3.41 10.87
C ASN A 185 -5.37 -3.38 9.33
N ILE A 186 -4.18 -3.47 8.72
CA ILE A 186 -4.06 -3.61 7.26
C ILE A 186 -4.87 -4.81 6.77
N ARG A 187 -4.71 -5.98 7.39
CA ARG A 187 -5.43 -7.20 6.97
C ARG A 187 -6.94 -7.04 7.11
N ALA A 188 -7.40 -6.46 8.23
CA ALA A 188 -8.82 -6.22 8.47
C ALA A 188 -9.43 -5.27 7.42
N VAL A 189 -8.80 -4.11 7.20
CA VAL A 189 -9.26 -3.13 6.21
C VAL A 189 -9.18 -3.72 4.81
N ARG A 190 -8.07 -4.35 4.44
CA ARG A 190 -7.89 -4.99 3.13
C ARG A 190 -8.96 -6.05 2.86
N LYS A 191 -9.29 -6.87 3.87
CA LYS A 191 -10.33 -7.90 3.76
C LYS A 191 -11.70 -7.28 3.53
N ALA A 192 -12.08 -6.29 4.33
CA ALA A 192 -13.38 -5.62 4.21
C ALA A 192 -13.54 -4.91 2.84
N TYR A 193 -12.49 -4.22 2.39
CA TYR A 193 -12.54 -3.39 1.19
C TYR A 193 -12.51 -4.22 -0.11
N ASN A 194 -11.88 -5.40 -0.10
CA ASN A 194 -11.84 -6.31 -1.26
C ASN A 194 -13.21 -6.85 -1.72
N GLU A 195 -14.26 -6.63 -0.94
CA GLU A 195 -15.60 -7.17 -1.20
C GLU A 195 -16.49 -6.18 -1.96
N TYR A 196 -16.03 -4.94 -2.12
CA TYR A 196 -16.67 -3.88 -2.88
C TYR A 196 -16.17 -3.87 -4.32
N SER A 197 -17.05 -3.51 -5.26
CA SER A 197 -16.64 -3.11 -6.61
C SER A 197 -16.13 -1.67 -6.60
N ASP A 198 -15.32 -1.28 -7.58
CA ASP A 198 -14.79 0.09 -7.71
C ASP A 198 -15.91 1.15 -7.71
N ALA A 199 -16.97 0.95 -8.51
CA ALA A 199 -18.15 1.83 -8.49
C ALA A 199 -18.84 1.89 -7.11
N GLY A 200 -18.84 0.77 -6.37
CA GLY A 200 -19.40 0.71 -5.02
C GLY A 200 -18.53 1.48 -4.02
N MET A 201 -17.21 1.43 -4.19
CA MET A 201 -16.27 2.19 -3.40
C MET A 201 -16.36 3.68 -3.66
N LEU A 202 -16.43 4.10 -4.93
CA LEU A 202 -16.67 5.50 -5.29
C LEU A 202 -17.97 6.01 -4.71
N MET A 203 -19.05 5.23 -4.83
CA MET A 203 -20.35 5.60 -4.27
C MET A 203 -20.27 5.84 -2.75
N LEU A 204 -19.59 4.95 -2.02
CA LEU A 204 -19.39 5.12 -0.57
C LEU A 204 -18.51 6.33 -0.24
N SER A 205 -17.42 6.53 -0.97
CA SER A 205 -16.52 7.67 -0.80
C SER A 205 -17.25 9.00 -1.02
N TYR A 206 -17.90 9.17 -2.17
CA TYR A 206 -18.59 10.43 -2.51
C TYR A 206 -19.71 10.79 -1.53
N ASN A 207 -20.46 9.80 -1.06
CA ASN A 207 -21.51 10.05 -0.08
C ASN A 207 -20.93 10.37 1.31
N THR A 208 -19.86 9.70 1.72
CA THR A 208 -19.30 9.86 3.08
C THR A 208 -18.41 11.11 3.20
N PHE A 209 -17.67 11.43 2.14
CA PHE A 209 -16.72 12.52 2.10
C PHE A 209 -16.93 13.40 0.86
N PRO A 210 -18.06 14.11 0.76
CA PRO A 210 -18.48 14.81 -0.45
C PRO A 210 -17.44 15.82 -0.95
N LYS A 211 -16.66 16.46 -0.06
CA LYS A 211 -15.60 17.40 -0.43
C LYS A 211 -14.56 16.82 -1.40
N TYR A 212 -14.35 15.50 -1.38
CA TYR A 212 -13.41 14.84 -2.29
C TYR A 212 -14.03 14.51 -3.66
N ALA A 213 -15.35 14.63 -3.79
CA ALA A 213 -16.09 14.42 -5.03
C ALA A 213 -16.24 15.71 -5.86
N GLU A 214 -15.90 16.89 -5.32
CA GLU A 214 -16.06 18.20 -5.96
C GLU A 214 -15.45 18.29 -7.37
N ARG A 215 -14.39 17.52 -7.63
CA ARG A 215 -13.65 17.52 -8.90
C ARG A 215 -13.94 16.28 -9.75
N SER A 216 -14.99 15.53 -9.43
CA SER A 216 -15.25 14.26 -10.08
C SER A 216 -16.27 14.35 -11.19
N ASP A 217 -15.77 14.19 -12.42
CA ASP A 217 -16.60 13.96 -13.61
C ASP A 217 -17.34 12.60 -13.56
N LEU A 218 -16.91 11.69 -12.68
CA LEU A 218 -17.57 10.40 -12.43
C LEU A 218 -18.74 10.53 -11.44
N TYR A 219 -18.87 11.65 -10.74
CA TYR A 219 -19.88 11.82 -9.70
C TYR A 219 -21.29 11.62 -10.23
N GLU A 220 -21.65 12.30 -11.32
CA GLU A 220 -22.98 12.20 -11.92
C GLU A 220 -23.27 10.80 -12.47
N GLU A 221 -22.25 10.12 -13.00
CA GLU A 221 -22.38 8.75 -13.47
C GLU A 221 -22.66 7.77 -12.31
N ILE A 222 -21.89 7.86 -11.23
CA ILE A 222 -22.10 7.05 -10.02
C ILE A 222 -23.46 7.39 -9.39
N TYR A 223 -23.81 8.67 -9.32
CA TYR A 223 -25.08 9.13 -8.77
C TYR A 223 -26.27 8.62 -9.60
N ALA A 224 -26.18 8.63 -10.93
CA ALA A 224 -27.23 8.09 -11.80
C ALA A 224 -27.42 6.58 -11.61
N GLN A 225 -26.35 5.85 -11.28
CA GLN A 225 -26.37 4.40 -11.06
C GLN A 225 -26.57 4.00 -9.59
N ARG A 226 -26.70 4.96 -8.66
CA ARG A 226 -26.63 4.74 -7.21
C ARG A 226 -27.58 3.67 -6.68
N GLU A 227 -28.82 3.62 -7.18
CA GLU A 227 -29.80 2.62 -6.74
C GLU A 227 -29.36 1.20 -7.12
N ALA A 228 -28.85 1.01 -8.34
CA ALA A 228 -28.37 -0.28 -8.82
C ALA A 228 -27.11 -0.73 -8.05
N ILE A 229 -26.20 0.20 -7.76
CA ILE A 229 -24.99 -0.06 -6.98
C ILE A 229 -25.36 -0.39 -5.53
N ALA A 230 -26.17 0.43 -4.87
CA ALA A 230 -26.63 0.22 -3.50
C ALA A 230 -27.39 -1.11 -3.34
N ASN A 231 -28.24 -1.48 -4.30
CA ASN A 231 -28.91 -2.77 -4.31
C ASN A 231 -27.93 -3.95 -4.35
N LYS A 232 -26.86 -3.86 -5.15
CA LYS A 232 -25.82 -4.89 -5.18
C LYS A 232 -25.09 -4.99 -3.83
N LEU A 233 -24.81 -3.87 -3.18
CA LEU A 233 -24.16 -3.85 -1.86
C LEU A 233 -25.07 -4.43 -0.77
N LEU A 234 -26.35 -4.06 -0.75
CA LEU A 234 -27.34 -4.58 0.20
C LEU A 234 -27.52 -6.09 0.05
N LYS A 235 -27.68 -6.59 -1.19
CA LYS A 235 -27.80 -8.03 -1.47
C LYS A 235 -26.57 -8.83 -1.03
N LYS A 236 -25.39 -8.21 -1.05
CA LYS A 236 -24.13 -8.80 -0.56
C LYS A 236 -23.95 -8.66 0.96
N GLY A 237 -24.88 -8.03 1.67
CA GLY A 237 -24.78 -7.76 3.11
C GLY A 237 -23.68 -6.77 3.49
N ARG A 238 -23.28 -5.88 2.56
CA ARG A 238 -22.21 -4.89 2.78
C ARG A 238 -22.69 -3.57 3.35
N ILE A 239 -23.99 -3.31 3.18
CA ILE A 239 -24.68 -2.18 3.79
C ILE A 239 -25.99 -2.71 4.35
N ASP A 240 -26.48 -2.07 5.41
CA ASP A 240 -27.81 -2.31 5.95
C ASP A 240 -28.90 -1.54 5.17
N LYS A 241 -30.15 -1.66 5.62
CA LYS A 241 -31.30 -0.99 4.98
C LYS A 241 -31.27 0.53 5.14
N ASP A 242 -30.71 1.04 6.24
CA ASP A 242 -30.68 2.47 6.50
C ASP A 242 -29.62 3.12 5.61
N ARG A 243 -28.43 2.53 5.55
CA ARG A 243 -27.38 2.92 4.62
C ARG A 243 -27.79 2.75 3.15
N TYR A 244 -28.62 1.77 2.83
CA TYR A 244 -29.23 1.68 1.50
C TYR A 244 -30.10 2.90 1.18
N ARG A 245 -30.95 3.34 2.11
CA ARG A 245 -31.81 4.53 1.91
C ARG A 245 -30.95 5.78 1.69
N GLU A 246 -29.94 5.98 2.53
CA GLU A 246 -29.00 7.10 2.39
C GLU A 246 -28.31 7.13 1.01
N LEU A 247 -27.92 5.97 0.49
CA LEU A 247 -27.17 5.87 -0.76
C LEU A 247 -28.08 5.92 -2.00
N ALA A 248 -29.25 5.30 -1.95
CA ALA A 248 -30.12 5.13 -3.11
C ALA A 248 -31.23 6.18 -3.22
N VAL A 249 -31.82 6.56 -2.09
CA VAL A 249 -33.06 7.33 -2.02
C VAL A 249 -32.79 8.79 -1.71
N ASP A 250 -31.96 9.02 -0.68
CA ASP A 250 -31.70 10.38 -0.21
C ASP A 250 -30.92 11.19 -1.25
N GLU A 251 -31.16 12.50 -1.26
CA GLU A 251 -30.45 13.40 -2.16
C GLU A 251 -29.01 13.59 -1.68
N TRP A 252 -28.06 13.37 -2.60
CA TRP A 252 -26.66 13.63 -2.31
C TRP A 252 -26.34 15.09 -2.54
N HIS A 253 -25.24 15.57 -1.95
CA HIS A 253 -24.79 16.94 -2.17
C HIS A 253 -24.55 17.19 -3.66
N ARG A 254 -25.06 18.32 -4.16
CA ARG A 254 -24.78 18.78 -5.52
C ARG A 254 -24.09 20.13 -5.43
N TRP A 255 -22.95 20.25 -6.09
CA TRP A 255 -22.23 21.50 -6.23
C TRP A 255 -22.94 22.33 -7.31
N GLN A 256 -23.46 23.50 -6.93
CA GLN A 256 -24.08 24.45 -7.86
C GLN A 256 -23.05 25.35 -8.52
#